data_AF-A0A6A4I0C3-F1
#
_entry.id   AF-A0A6A4I0C3-F1
#
_cell.length_a   1.000
_cell.length_b   1.000
_cell.length_c   1.000
_cell.angle_alpha   90.00
_cell.angle_beta   90.00
_cell.angle_gamma   90.00
#
_symmetry.space_group_name_H-M   'P 1'
#
loop_
_entity.id
_entity.type
_entity.pdbx_description
1 polymer ?
#
loop_
_entity_poly.entity_id
_entity_poly.type
_entity_poly.pdbx_seq_one_letter_code
_entity_poly.pdbx_strand_id
1 'polypeptide(L)'
;MRAKYGHQWTKCELLTFNVSITSVDANTFFGVKELPAIQISPWFLSDEIKPKPLSELNKDRFFFDYLFCALAEDKAAVNDFAQLILRLLDYDGEDRIVRSRMVLNFTMCGKTVRAKPDISVISEDREYLLLVQIDKHSTSNPDLSPQLVAEAIAAFGENNRILA
;
A
#
# COMPACT_ATOMS: atom_id res chain seq x y z
N MET A 1 -25.73 -2.83 14.94
CA MET A 1 -24.29 -3.01 14.67
C MET A 1 -23.49 -1.86 15.29
N ARG A 2 -22.30 -2.12 15.83
CA ARG A 2 -21.46 -1.07 16.44
C ARG A 2 -20.41 -0.60 15.43
N ALA A 3 -20.23 0.72 15.35
CA ALA A 3 -19.18 1.31 14.52
C ALA A 3 -17.78 0.89 14.99
N LYS A 4 -16.89 0.60 14.04
CA LYS A 4 -15.54 0.08 14.25
C LYS A 4 -14.53 0.88 13.45
N TYR A 5 -13.34 1.06 13.99
CA TYR A 5 -12.19 1.58 13.23
C TYR A 5 -11.73 0.57 12.19
N GLY A 6 -11.06 1.02 11.12
CA GLY A 6 -10.64 0.14 10.01
C GLY A 6 -9.80 -1.06 10.47
N HIS A 7 -8.84 -0.86 11.36
CA HIS A 7 -8.02 -1.94 11.94
C HIS A 7 -8.80 -2.97 12.80
N GLN A 8 -10.08 -2.71 13.08
CA GLN A 8 -10.95 -3.60 13.84
C GLN A 8 -11.91 -4.38 12.94
N TRP A 9 -11.87 -4.14 11.62
CA TRP A 9 -12.68 -4.85 10.66
C TRP A 9 -12.19 -6.28 10.54
N THR A 10 -13.14 -7.20 10.53
CA THR A 10 -12.90 -8.61 10.24
C THR A 10 -13.81 -9.05 9.10
N LYS A 11 -13.75 -10.34 8.74
CA LYS A 11 -14.67 -10.94 7.77
C LYS A 11 -16.16 -10.69 8.10
N CYS A 12 -16.50 -10.49 9.38
CA CYS A 12 -17.87 -10.16 9.79
C CYS A 12 -18.36 -8.84 9.20
N GLU A 13 -17.50 -7.82 9.13
CA GLU A 13 -17.83 -6.53 8.52
C GLU A 13 -17.99 -6.67 7.00
N LEU A 14 -17.11 -7.44 6.35
CA LEU A 14 -17.23 -7.71 4.91
C LEU A 14 -18.56 -8.39 4.58
N LEU A 15 -18.92 -9.45 5.30
CA LEU A 15 -20.19 -10.17 5.12
C LEU A 15 -21.39 -9.27 5.35
N THR A 16 -21.34 -8.45 6.41
CA THR A 16 -22.39 -7.49 6.72
C THR A 16 -22.64 -6.52 5.59
N PHE A 17 -21.56 -5.91 5.07
CA PHE A 17 -21.66 -4.89 4.03
C PHE A 17 -21.76 -5.50 2.64
N ASN A 18 -21.96 -6.81 2.55
CA ASN A 18 -22.05 -7.57 1.31
C ASN A 18 -20.83 -7.34 0.38
N VAL A 19 -19.65 -7.24 0.98
CA VAL A 19 -18.38 -7.12 0.26
C VAL A 19 -17.79 -8.50 0.04
N SER A 20 -17.51 -8.83 -1.21
CA SER A 20 -16.76 -10.01 -1.61
C SER A 20 -15.43 -9.59 -2.24
N ILE A 21 -14.40 -10.41 -2.03
CA ILE A 21 -13.07 -10.22 -2.63
C ILE A 21 -12.89 -11.34 -3.63
N THR A 22 -12.55 -10.96 -4.86
CA THR A 22 -12.30 -11.91 -5.95
C THR A 22 -10.88 -11.70 -6.44
N SER A 23 -10.13 -12.79 -6.59
CA SER A 23 -8.81 -12.73 -7.22
C SER A 23 -8.99 -12.58 -8.73
N VAL A 24 -8.29 -11.60 -9.30
CA VAL A 24 -8.30 -11.30 -10.73
C VAL A 24 -6.84 -11.14 -11.16
N ASP A 25 -6.48 -11.67 -12.32
CA ASP A 25 -5.15 -11.49 -12.86
C ASP A 25 -4.91 -10.03 -13.28
N ALA A 26 -3.65 -9.62 -13.35
CA ALA A 26 -3.29 -8.22 -13.64
C ALA A 26 -3.81 -7.76 -15.01
N ASN A 27 -3.81 -8.62 -16.03
CA ASN A 27 -4.26 -8.28 -17.36
C ASN A 27 -5.76 -7.96 -17.39
N THR A 28 -6.56 -8.81 -16.74
CA THR A 28 -8.00 -8.59 -16.59
C THR A 28 -8.30 -7.36 -15.74
N PHE A 29 -7.57 -7.13 -14.64
CA PHE A 29 -7.80 -5.98 -13.76
C PHE A 29 -7.51 -4.64 -14.43
N PHE A 30 -6.34 -4.51 -15.08
CA PHE A 30 -5.94 -3.28 -15.75
C PHE A 30 -6.51 -3.13 -17.16
N GLY A 31 -7.14 -4.17 -17.72
CA GLY A 31 -7.65 -4.17 -19.09
C GLY A 31 -6.54 -4.10 -20.14
N VAL A 32 -5.34 -4.62 -19.85
CA VAL A 32 -4.17 -4.55 -20.73
C VAL A 32 -3.65 -5.95 -21.09
N LYS A 33 -3.17 -6.11 -22.32
CA LYS A 33 -2.60 -7.39 -22.78
C LYS A 33 -1.27 -7.72 -22.11
N GLU A 34 -0.45 -6.70 -21.84
CA GLU A 34 0.85 -6.82 -21.19
C GLU A 34 1.04 -5.61 -20.27
N LEU A 35 1.63 -5.82 -19.09
CA LEU A 35 1.98 -4.75 -18.18
C LEU A 35 3.18 -3.95 -18.73
N PRO A 36 3.31 -2.66 -18.40
CA PRO A 36 4.48 -1.88 -18.75
C PRO A 36 5.78 -2.54 -18.27
N ALA A 37 6.83 -2.47 -19.09
CA ALA A 37 8.14 -2.99 -18.72
C ALA A 37 8.68 -2.22 -17.50
N ILE A 38 9.08 -2.95 -16.47
CA ILE A 38 9.61 -2.36 -15.24
C ILE A 38 10.95 -1.68 -15.55
N GLN A 39 11.06 -0.38 -15.27
CA GLN A 39 12.26 0.42 -15.48
C GLN A 39 13.18 0.43 -14.24
N ILE A 40 13.29 -0.71 -13.55
CA ILE A 40 14.23 -0.86 -12.44
C ILE A 40 15.40 -1.71 -12.88
N SER A 41 16.49 -1.57 -12.15
CA SER A 41 17.65 -2.44 -12.19
C SER A 41 17.23 -3.94 -12.10
N PRO A 42 17.38 -4.79 -13.16
CA PRO A 42 17.30 -6.25 -13.10
C PRO A 42 18.00 -6.94 -11.91
N TRP A 43 19.08 -6.34 -11.41
CA TRP A 43 19.81 -6.75 -10.22
C TRP A 43 18.94 -6.86 -8.96
N PHE A 44 17.87 -6.05 -8.82
CA PHE A 44 16.92 -6.17 -7.70
C PHE A 44 16.04 -7.43 -7.76
N LEU A 45 15.91 -8.02 -8.95
CA LEU A 45 15.15 -9.23 -9.21
C LEU A 45 16.06 -10.46 -9.32
N SER A 46 17.37 -10.28 -9.11
CA SER A 46 18.37 -11.35 -9.15
C SER A 46 18.52 -12.00 -7.78
N ASP A 47 18.82 -13.30 -7.78
CA ASP A 47 19.19 -14.05 -6.58
C ASP A 47 20.63 -13.74 -6.09
N GLU A 48 21.37 -12.86 -6.78
CA GLU A 48 22.74 -12.48 -6.40
C GLU A 48 22.78 -11.53 -5.20
N ILE A 49 23.47 -11.95 -4.12
CA ILE A 49 23.42 -11.35 -2.78
C ILE A 49 23.98 -9.91 -2.68
N LYS A 50 24.76 -9.42 -3.64
CA LYS A 50 25.14 -7.99 -3.79
C LYS A 50 26.04 -7.88 -5.02
N PRO A 51 25.62 -7.22 -6.10
CA PRO A 51 26.55 -6.96 -7.20
C PRO A 51 27.64 -5.95 -6.81
N LYS A 52 28.80 -6.04 -7.47
CA LYS A 52 29.86 -5.01 -7.51
C LYS A 52 29.26 -3.62 -7.83
N PRO A 53 29.94 -2.52 -7.43
CA PRO A 53 29.28 -1.25 -7.11
C PRO A 53 28.30 -0.82 -8.19
N LEU A 54 27.02 -0.76 -7.80
CA LEU A 54 25.94 -0.23 -8.62
C LEU A 54 26.30 1.20 -9.00
N SER A 55 26.20 1.50 -10.31
CA SER A 55 26.41 2.85 -10.84
C SER A 55 25.59 3.89 -10.06
N GLU A 56 26.10 5.13 -10.00
CA GLU A 56 25.67 6.29 -9.21
C GLU A 56 24.23 6.80 -9.46
N LEU A 57 23.29 5.95 -9.83
CA LEU A 57 21.87 6.28 -9.87
C LEU A 57 21.33 6.27 -8.43
N ASN A 58 21.27 7.48 -7.85
CA ASN A 58 21.18 7.78 -6.41
C ASN A 58 20.07 7.08 -5.59
N LYS A 59 19.06 6.44 -6.20
CA LYS A 59 17.99 5.72 -5.48
C LYS A 59 18.31 4.24 -5.22
N ASP A 60 19.22 3.64 -5.99
CA ASP A 60 19.43 2.19 -6.02
C ASP A 60 20.41 1.68 -4.95
N ARG A 61 21.29 2.57 -4.47
CA ARG A 61 22.40 2.25 -3.56
C ARG A 61 21.94 1.58 -2.26
N PHE A 62 20.82 2.03 -1.71
CA PHE A 62 20.36 1.60 -0.39
C PHE A 62 19.35 0.46 -0.42
N PHE A 63 18.98 -0.06 -1.60
CA PHE A 63 17.98 -1.12 -1.71
C PHE A 63 18.26 -2.31 -0.77
N PHE A 64 19.48 -2.84 -0.83
CA PHE A 64 19.88 -3.97 -0.01
C PHE A 64 19.98 -3.63 1.48
N ASP A 65 20.29 -2.37 1.82
CA ASP A 65 20.35 -1.93 3.22
C ASP A 65 18.94 -1.85 3.81
N TYR A 66 17.97 -1.28 3.07
CA TYR A 66 16.56 -1.28 3.48
C TYR A 66 15.96 -2.69 3.53
N LEU A 67 16.28 -3.56 2.55
CA LEU A 67 15.86 -4.96 2.56
C LEU A 67 16.41 -5.69 3.79
N PHE A 68 17.69 -5.51 4.09
CA PHE A 68 18.32 -6.10 5.27
C PHE A 68 17.63 -5.64 6.57
N CYS A 69 17.41 -4.33 6.73
CA CYS A 69 16.66 -3.79 7.87
C CYS A 69 15.24 -4.36 7.93
N ALA A 70 14.50 -4.45 6.81
CA ALA A 70 13.15 -5.00 6.81
C ALA A 70 13.09 -6.49 7.20
N LEU A 71 14.14 -7.27 6.91
CA LEU A 71 14.25 -8.68 7.30
C LEU A 71 14.70 -8.86 8.77
N ALA A 72 15.50 -7.93 9.30
CA ALA A 72 16.12 -8.04 10.62
C ALA A 72 15.39 -7.26 11.73
N GLU A 73 14.64 -6.21 11.38
CA GLU A 73 14.08 -5.23 12.33
C GLU A 73 12.54 -5.25 12.40
N ASP A 74 11.97 -4.38 13.24
CA ASP A 74 10.53 -4.28 13.51
C ASP A 74 9.73 -3.66 12.34
N LYS A 75 8.40 -3.65 12.46
CA LYS A 75 7.36 -3.14 11.54
C LYS A 75 7.68 -1.79 10.87
N ALA A 76 8.48 -0.93 11.51
CA ALA A 76 8.89 0.35 10.94
C ALA A 76 9.81 0.17 9.73
N ALA A 77 10.78 -0.75 9.78
CA ALA A 77 11.70 -1.00 8.69
C ALA A 77 11.00 -1.59 7.46
N VAL A 78 10.01 -2.47 7.67
CA VAL A 78 9.17 -3.01 6.58
C VAL A 78 8.42 -1.88 5.86
N ASN A 79 7.89 -0.92 6.61
CA ASN A 79 7.22 0.25 6.06
C ASN A 79 8.16 1.18 5.28
N ASP A 80 9.40 1.33 5.72
CA ASP A 80 10.39 2.14 5.03
C ASP A 80 10.89 1.46 3.74
N PHE A 81 11.07 0.14 3.77
CA PHE A 81 11.40 -0.65 2.59
C PHE A 81 10.26 -0.63 1.56
N ALA A 82 9.00 -0.79 1.98
CA ALA A 82 7.86 -0.68 1.07
C ALA A 82 7.73 0.71 0.43
N GLN A 83 8.00 1.79 1.19
CA GLN A 83 8.08 3.14 0.61
C GLN A 83 9.22 3.25 -0.40
N LEU A 84 10.41 2.69 -0.13
CA LEU A 84 11.51 2.68 -1.08
C LEU A 84 11.12 1.99 -2.40
N ILE A 85 10.48 0.82 -2.34
CA ILE A 85 10.01 0.10 -3.53
C ILE A 85 9.10 1.00 -4.39
N LEU A 86 8.13 1.67 -3.77
CA LEU A 86 7.24 2.59 -4.49
C LEU A 86 8.00 3.72 -5.18
N ARG A 87 9.01 4.31 -4.52
CA ARG A 87 9.85 5.38 -5.10
C ARG A 87 10.80 4.90 -6.20
N LEU A 88 11.24 3.65 -6.13
CA LEU A 88 12.04 3.01 -7.18
C LEU A 88 11.19 2.73 -8.42
N LEU A 89 9.91 2.40 -8.22
CA LEU A 89 8.92 2.20 -9.27
C LEU A 89 8.25 3.51 -9.73
N ASP A 90 8.79 4.66 -9.32
CA ASP A 90 8.33 6.00 -9.72
C ASP A 90 6.88 6.35 -9.33
N TYR A 91 6.35 5.73 -8.26
CA TYR A 91 5.04 6.08 -7.70
C TYR A 91 5.04 7.44 -6.96
N ASP A 92 6.20 8.07 -6.78
CA ASP A 92 6.37 9.45 -6.30
C ASP A 92 6.81 10.44 -7.40
N GLY A 93 6.65 10.06 -8.68
CA GLY A 93 7.01 10.89 -9.83
C GLY A 93 5.92 11.91 -10.22
N GLU A 94 6.38 12.99 -10.86
CA GLU A 94 5.66 14.18 -11.39
C GLU A 94 4.67 14.79 -10.40
N ASP A 95 3.45 14.26 -10.33
CA ASP A 95 2.34 14.86 -9.59
C ASP A 95 1.83 13.93 -8.48
N ARG A 96 2.71 13.09 -7.92
CA ARG A 96 2.35 12.10 -6.88
C ARG A 96 3.30 12.11 -5.72
N ILE A 97 2.77 11.83 -4.54
CA ILE A 97 3.56 11.68 -3.31
C ILE A 97 3.25 10.36 -2.61
N VAL A 98 4.31 9.68 -2.15
CA VAL A 98 4.22 8.52 -1.26
C VAL A 98 4.21 9.02 0.18
N ARG A 99 3.14 8.75 0.92
CA ARG A 99 2.98 9.13 2.33
C ARG A 99 2.74 7.92 3.20
N SER A 100 3.20 7.97 4.44
CA SER A 100 2.89 6.94 5.44
C SER A 100 1.97 7.47 6.55
N ARG A 101 1.26 6.54 7.21
CA ARG A 101 0.50 6.78 8.44
C ARG A 101 -0.62 7.83 8.34
N MET A 102 -1.22 7.99 7.16
CA MET A 102 -2.34 8.90 6.94
C MET A 102 -3.58 8.44 7.71
N VAL A 103 -4.29 9.37 8.36
CA VAL A 103 -5.56 9.08 9.04
C VAL A 103 -6.70 9.52 8.15
N LEU A 104 -7.53 8.56 7.75
CA LEU A 104 -8.74 8.76 6.96
C LEU A 104 -9.96 8.60 7.85
N ASN A 105 -11.03 9.32 7.52
CA ASN A 105 -12.30 9.23 8.22
C ASN A 105 -13.36 8.66 7.27
N PHE A 106 -14.25 7.84 7.80
CA PHE A 106 -15.42 7.37 7.06
C PHE A 106 -16.61 7.15 8.00
N THR A 107 -17.81 7.08 7.43
CA THR A 107 -19.03 6.86 8.22
C THR A 107 -19.37 5.39 8.27
N MET A 108 -19.52 4.85 9.49
CA MET A 108 -20.00 3.49 9.74
C MET A 108 -21.14 3.53 10.75
N CYS A 109 -22.29 2.97 10.39
CA CYS A 109 -23.48 2.93 11.26
C CYS A 109 -23.86 4.31 11.84
N GLY A 110 -23.79 5.37 11.02
CA GLY A 110 -24.11 6.75 11.42
C GLY A 110 -23.06 7.43 12.31
N LYS A 111 -21.88 6.83 12.50
CA LYS A 111 -20.77 7.43 13.27
C LYS A 111 -19.54 7.60 12.40
N THR A 112 -18.80 8.68 12.62
CA THR A 112 -17.48 8.87 12.03
C THR A 112 -16.48 7.96 12.73
N VAL A 113 -15.77 7.15 11.95
CA VAL A 113 -14.71 6.24 12.39
C VAL A 113 -13.46 6.48 11.55
N ARG A 114 -12.31 5.99 12.05
CA ARG A 114 -10.99 6.19 11.45
C ARG A 114 -10.48 4.93 10.78
N ALA A 115 -9.80 5.11 9.66
CA ALA A 115 -8.97 4.13 8.98
C ALA A 115 -7.55 4.69 8.83
N LYS A 116 -6.53 3.83 8.81
CA LYS A 116 -5.13 4.29 8.80
C LYS A 116 -4.27 3.36 7.95
N PRO A 117 -4.27 3.54 6.62
CA PRO A 117 -3.36 2.81 5.74
C PRO A 117 -1.90 3.06 6.15
N ASP A 118 -1.07 2.05 5.91
CA ASP A 118 0.36 2.14 6.23
C ASP A 118 1.07 3.09 5.30
N ILE A 119 0.81 2.94 4.01
CA ILE A 119 1.33 3.80 2.94
C ILE A 119 0.18 4.17 2.01
N SER A 120 0.24 5.38 1.45
CA SER A 120 -0.66 5.87 0.43
C SER A 120 0.11 6.59 -0.66
N VAL A 121 -0.29 6.41 -1.91
CA VAL A 121 0.10 7.27 -3.03
C VAL A 121 -1.02 8.24 -3.28
N ILE A 122 -0.68 9.52 -3.30
CA ILE A 122 -1.64 10.62 -3.41
C ILE A 122 -1.25 11.50 -4.60
N SER A 123 -2.22 11.91 -5.42
CA SER A 123 -2.00 12.89 -6.50
C SER A 123 -1.76 14.32 -5.96
N GLU A 124 -1.35 15.24 -6.83
CA GLU A 124 -1.27 16.67 -6.56
C GLU A 124 -2.62 17.23 -6.09
N ASP A 125 -3.71 16.76 -6.71
CA ASP A 125 -5.09 17.08 -6.36
C ASP A 125 -5.55 16.43 -5.04
N ARG A 126 -4.66 15.75 -4.31
CA ARG A 126 -4.90 15.08 -3.03
C ARG A 126 -5.77 13.83 -3.11
N GLU A 127 -5.97 13.28 -4.31
CA GLU A 127 -6.70 12.03 -4.48
C GLU A 127 -5.84 10.85 -4.04
N TYR A 128 -6.42 9.93 -3.29
CA TYR A 128 -5.80 8.67 -2.93
C TYR A 128 -5.87 7.70 -4.11
N LEU A 129 -4.71 7.40 -4.70
CA LEU A 129 -4.57 6.55 -5.89
C LEU A 129 -4.25 5.09 -5.54
N LEU A 130 -3.44 4.88 -4.49
CA LEU A 130 -3.03 3.56 -4.02
C LEU A 130 -2.95 3.56 -2.50
N LEU A 131 -3.42 2.48 -1.88
CA LEU A 131 -3.23 2.20 -0.46
C LEU A 131 -2.44 0.90 -0.32
N VAL A 132 -1.51 0.87 0.62
CA VAL A 132 -0.75 -0.33 0.97
C VAL A 132 -0.97 -0.62 2.45
N GLN A 133 -1.36 -1.85 2.73
CA GLN A 133 -1.45 -2.39 4.09
C GLN A 133 -0.34 -3.43 4.26
N ILE A 134 0.51 -3.23 5.27
CA ILE A 134 1.65 -4.09 5.53
C ILE A 134 1.27 -5.08 6.61
N ASP A 135 1.64 -6.35 6.44
CA ASP A 135 1.56 -7.30 7.54
C ASP A 135 2.61 -6.95 8.59
N LYS A 136 2.11 -6.63 9.78
CA LYS A 136 2.91 -6.21 10.91
C LYS A 136 3.08 -7.33 11.93
N HIS A 137 2.54 -8.52 11.71
CA HIS A 137 2.53 -9.59 12.71
C HIS A 137 3.57 -10.67 12.34
N SER A 138 4.50 -10.95 13.25
CA SER A 138 5.59 -11.90 13.01
C SER A 138 5.19 -13.38 13.13
N THR A 139 3.98 -13.70 13.63
CA THR A 139 3.63 -15.09 14.03
C THR A 139 2.20 -15.54 13.73
N SER A 140 1.44 -14.75 12.99
CA SER A 140 0.12 -15.13 12.45
C SER A 140 -0.06 -14.22 11.25
N ASN A 141 -0.43 -14.77 10.10
CA ASN A 141 -0.76 -13.99 8.91
C ASN A 141 -2.27 -13.70 8.97
N PRO A 142 -2.74 -12.66 9.68
CA PRO A 142 -4.15 -12.33 9.69
C PRO A 142 -4.56 -11.94 8.28
N ASP A 143 -5.75 -12.37 7.86
CA ASP A 143 -6.37 -11.82 6.66
C ASP A 143 -6.53 -10.29 6.84
N LEU A 144 -5.68 -9.52 6.16
CA LEU A 144 -5.66 -8.05 6.21
C LEU A 144 -6.71 -7.42 5.29
N SER A 145 -7.36 -8.22 4.45
CA SER A 145 -8.31 -7.73 3.47
C SER A 145 -9.47 -6.93 4.09
N PRO A 146 -10.06 -7.33 5.24
CA PRO A 146 -11.07 -6.52 5.91
C PRO A 146 -10.60 -5.11 6.29
N GLN A 147 -9.37 -4.98 6.78
CA GLN A 147 -8.79 -3.68 7.12
C GLN A 147 -8.54 -2.87 5.85
N LEU A 148 -7.93 -3.47 4.82
CA LEU A 148 -7.62 -2.80 3.56
C LEU A 148 -8.89 -2.29 2.87
N VAL A 149 -9.98 -3.07 2.90
CA VAL A 149 -11.29 -2.65 2.38
C VAL A 149 -11.84 -1.44 3.16
N ALA A 150 -11.74 -1.45 4.49
CA ALA A 150 -12.19 -0.31 5.30
C ALA A 150 -11.42 0.98 4.96
N GLU A 151 -10.11 0.85 4.73
CA GLU A 151 -9.23 1.95 4.31
C GLU A 151 -9.56 2.43 2.90
N ALA A 152 -9.84 1.52 1.97
CA ALA A 152 -10.29 1.85 0.62
C ALA A 152 -11.63 2.61 0.62
N ILE A 153 -12.59 2.18 1.45
CA ILE A 153 -13.87 2.91 1.63
C ILE A 153 -13.61 4.33 2.14
N ALA A 154 -12.69 4.50 3.09
CA ALA A 154 -12.35 5.80 3.63
C ALA A 154 -11.66 6.71 2.60
N ALA A 155 -10.73 6.17 1.82
CA ALA A 155 -10.07 6.89 0.73
C ALA A 155 -11.06 7.29 -0.36
N PHE A 156 -11.95 6.39 -0.77
CA PHE A 156 -13.00 6.67 -1.74
C PHE A 156 -13.93 7.79 -1.28
N GLY A 157 -14.32 7.78 0.00
CA GLY A 157 -15.10 8.86 0.60
C GLY A 157 -14.40 10.22 0.53
N GLU A 158 -13.09 10.27 0.79
CA GLU A 158 -12.32 11.52 0.72
C GLU A 158 -12.12 11.98 -0.74
N ASN A 159 -11.85 11.06 -1.68
CA ASN A 159 -11.75 11.39 -3.11
C ASN A 159 -13.05 12.01 -3.62
N ASN A 160 -14.21 11.45 -3.27
CA ASN A 160 -15.51 12.03 -3.65
C ASN A 160 -15.77 13.41 -3.04
N ARG A 161 -15.12 13.74 -1.91
CA ARG A 161 -15.23 15.07 -1.28
C ARG A 161 -14.34 16.10 -1.97
N ILE A 162 -13.24 15.67 -2.58
CA ILE A 162 -12.31 16.53 -3.35
C ILE A 162 -12.91 16.86 -4.72
N LEU A 163 -13.58 15.89 -5.35
CA LEU A 163 -14.17 16.01 -6.68
C LEU A 163 -15.54 16.72 -6.71
N ALA A 164 -16.15 16.99 -5.56
CA ALA A 164 -17.45 17.64 -5.41
C ALA A 164 -17.31 19.16 -5.23
#